data_AF-A0A930DDD6-F1
#
_entry.id   AF-A0A930DDD6-F1
#
_cell.length_a   1.000
_cell.length_b   1.000
_cell.length_c   1.000
_cell.angle_alpha   90.00
_cell.angle_beta   90.00
_cell.angle_gamma   90.00
#
_symmetry.space_group_name_H-M   'P 1'
#
loop_
_entity.id
_entity.type
_entity.pdbx_description
1 polymer ?
#
loop_
_entity_poly.entity_id
_entity_poly.type
_entity_poly.pdbx_seq_one_letter_code
_entity_poly.pdbx_strand_id
1 'polypeptide(L)' 'MNTSIREYDAKLDSKKRITLRGCIFEYYHVKEKEDGTILLEPRELREPFRISENTLHMMDTAVENIKAGIT' A
#
# COMPACT_ATOMS: atom_id res chain seq x y z
N MET A 1 -22.51 -13.59 -12.77
CA MET A 1 -23.42 -12.93 -11.82
C MET A 1 -22.60 -12.60 -10.59
N ASN A 2 -22.23 -11.34 -10.38
CA ASN A 2 -21.48 -10.92 -9.19
C ASN A 2 -22.47 -10.77 -8.04
N THR A 3 -22.66 -11.85 -7.28
CA THR A 3 -23.53 -11.83 -6.11
C THR A 3 -22.82 -11.08 -4.98
N SER A 4 -23.37 -9.93 -4.58
CA SER A 4 -22.92 -9.19 -3.40
C SER A 4 -23.04 -10.10 -2.18
N ILE A 5 -21.94 -10.41 -1.50
CA ILE A 5 -21.95 -11.29 -0.31
C ILE A 5 -22.68 -10.59 0.86
N ARG A 6 -22.58 -9.26 0.95
CA ARG A 6 -23.29 -8.41 1.91
C ARG A 6 -23.57 -7.04 1.30
N GLU A 7 -24.77 -6.52 1.52
CA GLU A 7 -25.21 -5.21 1.09
C GLU A 7 -25.84 -4.49 2.28
N TYR A 8 -25.47 -3.24 2.52
CA TYR A 8 -25.99 -2.43 3.61
C TYR A 8 -25.77 -0.96 3.34
N ASP A 9 -26.68 -0.13 3.86
CA ASP A 9 -26.53 1.32 3.83
C ASP A 9 -25.61 1.78 4.96
N ALA A 10 -24.72 2.72 4.64
CA ALA A 10 -23.85 3.37 5.60
C ALA A 10 -23.92 4.89 5.44
N LYS A 11 -23.98 5.60 6.56
CA LYS A 11 -23.99 7.06 6.59
C LYS A 11 -22.60 7.58 6.93
N LEU A 12 -22.21 8.70 6.32
CA LEU A 12 -21.04 9.47 6.73
C LEU A 12 -21.21 9.99 8.15
N ASP A 13 -20.17 9.85 8.96
CA ASP A 13 -20.10 10.51 10.25
C ASP A 13 -19.67 11.99 10.12
N SER A 14 -19.59 12.70 11.25
CA SER A 14 -19.18 14.10 11.30
C SER A 14 -17.75 14.37 10.81
N LYS A 15 -16.92 13.33 10.70
CA LYS A 15 -15.54 13.40 10.20
C LYS A 15 -15.42 12.86 8.78
N LYS A 16 -16.54 12.67 8.07
CA LYS A 16 -16.60 12.11 6.71
C LYS A 16 -16.04 10.69 6.61
N ARG A 17 -16.21 9.86 7.64
CA ARG A 17 -15.81 8.45 7.62
C ARG A 17 -17.02 7.55 7.35
N ILE A 18 -16.80 6.45 6.62
CA ILE A 18 -17.77 5.37 6.42
C ILE A 18 -17.26 4.14 7.17
N THR A 19 -18.12 3.51 7.98
CA THR A 19 -17.76 2.28 8.71
C THR A 19 -18.10 1.06 7.88
N LEU A 20 -17.09 0.26 7.55
CA LEU A 20 -17.25 -1.00 6.83
C LEU A 20 -17.53 -2.14 7.82
N ARG A 21 -18.60 -2.91 7.58
CA ARG A 21 -19.00 -4.03 8.44
C ARG A 21 -18.33 -5.33 8.02
N GLY A 22 -17.59 -5.95 8.93
CA GLY A 22 -16.98 -7.27 8.70
C GLY A 22 -15.67 -7.23 7.91
N CYS A 23 -14.85 -6.19 8.10
CA CYS A 23 -13.50 -6.15 7.53
C CYS A 23 -12.66 -7.33 8.03
N ILE A 24 -12.00 -8.01 7.09
CA ILE A 24 -11.10 -9.14 7.36
C ILE A 24 -9.65 -8.64 7.56
N PHE A 25 -9.30 -7.51 6.94
CA PHE A 25 -7.97 -6.93 6.97
C PHE A 25 -7.96 -5.64 7.78
N GLU A 26 -6.81 -5.31 8.35
CA GLU A 26 -6.62 -4.09 9.14
C GLU A 26 -6.35 -2.87 8.26
N TYR A 27 -5.61 -3.05 7.16
CA TYR A 27 -5.24 -1.97 6.25
C TYR A 27 -5.80 -2.19 4.85
N TYR A 28 -6.24 -1.09 4.23
CA TYR A 28 -6.71 -1.07 2.86
C TYR A 28 -6.08 0.08 2.11
N HIS A 29 -5.74 -0.17 0.85
CA HIS A 29 -5.45 0.88 -0.11
C HIS A 29 -6.73 1.31 -0.78
N VAL A 30 -7.03 2.61 -0.68
CA VAL A 30 -8.26 3.21 -1.18
C VAL A 30 -7.98 3.87 -2.52
N LYS A 31 -8.77 3.53 -3.54
CA LYS A 31 -8.77 4.19 -4.85
C LYS A 31 -10.17 4.70 -5.13
N GLU A 32 -10.30 6.01 -5.27
CA GLU A 32 -11.54 6.66 -5.71
C GLU A 32 -11.48 6.86 -7.22
N LYS A 33 -12.53 6.45 -7.92
CA LYS A 33 -12.67 6.61 -9.37
C LYS A 33 -13.58 7.79 -9.70
N GLU A 34 -13.51 8.28 -10.94
CA GLU A 34 -14.31 9.41 -11.40
C GLU A 34 -15.82 9.17 -11.34
N ASP A 35 -16.26 7.91 -11.42
CA ASP A 35 -17.66 7.50 -11.29
C ASP A 35 -18.18 7.50 -9.84
N GLY A 36 -17.32 7.86 -8.87
CA GLY A 36 -17.63 7.82 -7.44
C GLY A 36 -17.48 6.42 -6.83
N THR A 37 -17.05 5.41 -7.59
CA THR A 37 -16.77 4.08 -7.07
C THR A 37 -15.50 4.10 -6.23
N ILE A 38 -15.58 3.56 -5.01
CA ILE A 38 -14.43 3.36 -4.13
C ILE A 38 -13.99 1.90 -4.19
N LEU A 39 -12.74 1.67 -4.62
CA LEU A 39 -12.11 0.36 -4.59
C LEU A 39 -11.19 0.26 -3.36
N LEU A 40 -11.34 -0.85 -2.63
CA LEU A 40 -10.57 -1.15 -1.43
C LEU A 40 -9.74 -2.41 -1.67
N GLU A 41 -8.42 -2.27 -1.70
CA GLU A 41 -7.48 -3.38 -1.87
C GLU A 41 -6.84 -3.69 -0.51
N PRO A 42 -6.99 -4.91 0.04
CA PRO A 42 -6.31 -5.31 1.27
C PRO A 42 -4.81 -5.08 1.21
N ARG A 43 -4.23 -4.55 2.28
CA ARG A 43 -2.79 -4.44 2.45
C ARG A 43 -2.35 -5.07 3.75
N GLU A 44 -1.19 -5.71 3.70
CA GLU A 44 -0.45 -6.14 4.87
C GLU A 44 0.65 -5.12 5.15
N LEU A 45 0.81 -4.75 6.41
CA LEU A 45 1.97 -3.99 6.84
C LEU A 45 3.17 -4.95 6.81
N ARG A 46 3.97 -4.86 5.75
CA ARG A 46 5.23 -5.60 5.65
C ARG A 46 6.38 -4.66 5.92
N GLU A 47 7.40 -5.16 6.61
CA GLU A 47 8.65 -4.42 6.73
C GLU A 47 9.17 -4.09 5.32
N PRO A 48 9.66 -2.85 5.11
CA PRO A 48 10.29 -2.49 3.85
C PRO A 48 11.34 -3.54 3.49
N PHE A 49 11.43 -3.90 2.21
CA PHE A 49 12.48 -4.78 1.74
C PHE A 49 13.84 -4.16 2.09
N ARG A 50 14.52 -4.76 3.08
CA ARG A 50 15.88 -4.36 3.45
C ARG A 50 16.84 -5.16 2.60
N ILE A 51 17.68 -4.45 1.84
CA ILE A 51 18.86 -5.07 1.27
C ILE A 51 19.84 -5.42 2.40
N SER A 52 20.61 -6.49 2.23
CA SER A 52 21.62 -6.87 3.23
C SER A 52 22.66 -5.75 3.38
N GLU A 53 23.25 -5.62 4.57
CA GLU A 53 24.32 -4.63 4.80
C GLU A 53 25.47 -4.80 3.80
N ASN A 54 25.79 -6.05 3.45
CA ASN A 54 26.79 -6.36 2.42
C ASN A 54 26.39 -5.82 1.04
N THR A 55 25.12 -5.96 0.65
CA THR A 55 24.61 -5.43 -0.61
C THR A 55 24.67 -3.91 -0.64
N LEU A 56 24.28 -3.25 0.45
CA LEU A 56 24.35 -1.80 0.58
C LEU A 56 25.81 -1.33 0.48
N HIS A 57 26.74 -1.99 1.17
CA HIS A 57 28.15 -1.65 1.13
C HIS A 57 28.74 -1.79 -0.29
N MET A 58 28.40 -2.86 -1.01
CA MET A 58 28.81 -3.02 -2.40
C MET A 58 28.28 -1.90 -3.29
N MET A 59 27.05 -1.45 -3.07
CA MET A 59 26.48 -0.31 -3.82
C MET A 59 27.23 0.98 -3.51
N ASP A 60 27.56 1.23 -2.25
CA ASP A 60 28.33 2.41 -1.83
C ASP A 60 29.72 2.41 -2.48
N THR A 61 30.45 1.29 -2.42
CA THR A 61 31.77 1.14 -3.06
C THR A 61 31.69 1.31 -4.58
N ALA A 62 30.65 0.76 -5.23
CA ALA A 62 30.47 0.93 -6.66
C ALA A 62 30.26 2.41 -7.04
N VAL A 63 29.48 3.15 -6.25
CA VAL A 63 29.25 4.59 -6.45
C VAL A 63 30.56 5.39 -6.26
N GLU A 64 31.36 5.04 -5.25
CA GLU A 64 32.66 5.69 -5.02
C GLU A 64 33.64 5.44 -6.18
N ASN A 65 33.73 4.20 -6.66
CA ASN A 65 34.56 3.85 -7.81
C ASN A 65 34.15 4.61 -9.08
N ILE A 66 32.83 4.70 -9.35
CA ILE A 66 32.30 5.49 -10.46
C ILE A 66 32.68 6.97 -10.32
N LYS A 67 32.54 7.56 -9.13
CA LYS A 67 32.94 8.95 -8.87
C LYS A 67 34.44 9.18 -9.04
N ALA A 68 35.26 8.19 -8.68
CA ALA A 68 36.71 8.23 -8.82
C ALA A 68 37.18 7.95 -10.27
N GLY A 69 36.28 7.59 -11.19
CA GLY A 69 36.64 7.21 -12.56
C GLY A 69 37.34 5.85 -12.66
N ILE A 70 37.22 5.03 -11.61
CA ILE A 70 37.76 3.67 -11.55
C ILE A 70 36.61 2.76 -11.99
N THR A 71 36.60 2.38 -13.25
CA THR A 71 35.64 1.40 -13.79
C THR A 71 36.22 0.00 -13.73
#